data_AF-A0A7W1BQW2-F1
#
_entry.id   AF-A0A7W1BQW2-F1
#
_cell.length_a   1.000
_cell.length_b   1.000
_cell.length_c   1.000
_cell.angle_alpha   90.00
_cell.angle_beta   90.00
_cell.angle_gamma   90.00
#
_symmetry.space_group_name_H-M   'P 1'
#
loop_
_entity.id
_entity.type
_entity.pdbx_description
1 polymer ?
#
loop_
_entity_poly.entity_id
_entity_poly.type
_entity_poly.pdbx_seq_one_letter_code
_entity_poly.pdbx_strand_id
1 'polypeptide(L)' 'MHVSRDDYEHARGGGAVFINARGHERPFAHVLRVVAERDNYVLVEKLGRAAEVSEQLDPRREPH' A
#
# COMPACT_ATOMS: atom_id res chain seq x y z
N MET A 1 -1.95 15.65 -3.81
CA MET A 1 -1.72 14.65 -2.74
C MET A 1 -0.32 14.89 -2.21
N HIS A 2 -0.17 15.16 -0.91
CA HIS A 2 1.13 15.33 -0.25
C HIS A 2 1.30 14.19 0.77
N VAL A 3 2.48 13.56 0.77
CA VAL A 3 2.80 12.40 1.61
C VAL A 3 4.12 12.70 2.32
N SER A 4 4.14 12.53 3.64
CA SER A 4 5.38 12.70 4.41
C SER A 4 6.35 11.55 4.12
N ARG A 5 7.64 11.76 4.36
CA ARG A 5 8.63 10.69 4.23
C ARG A 5 8.32 9.53 5.17
N ASP A 6 7.96 9.81 6.43
CA ASP A 6 7.69 8.78 7.42
C ASP A 6 6.47 7.92 7.04
N ASP A 7 5.41 8.53 6.54
CA ASP A 7 4.25 7.79 6.05
C ASP A 7 4.57 6.95 4.81
N TYR A 8 5.41 7.48 3.91
CA TYR A 8 5.89 6.73 2.76
C TYR A 8 6.71 5.51 3.18
N GLU A 9 7.68 5.69 4.10
CA GLU A 9 8.49 4.58 4.61
C GLU A 9 7.65 3.57 5.39
N HIS A 10 6.66 4.02 6.16
CA HIS A 10 5.73 3.13 6.84
C HIS A 10 4.94 2.26 5.86
N ALA A 11 4.36 2.86 4.81
CA ALA A 11 3.67 2.10 3.77
C ALA A 11 4.60 1.13 3.05
N ARG A 12 5.88 1.49 2.91
CA ARG A 12 6.92 0.69 2.29
C ARG A 12 7.54 -0.40 3.18
N GLY A 13 7.07 -0.53 4.42
CA GLY A 13 7.43 -1.62 5.34
C GLY A 13 6.84 -2.99 4.96
N GLY A 14 5.95 -3.06 3.97
CA GLY A 14 5.44 -4.30 3.38
C GLY A 14 5.29 -4.20 1.87
N GLY A 15 5.47 -5.31 1.15
CA GLY A 15 5.41 -5.35 -0.30
C GLY A 15 3.99 -5.18 -0.85
N ALA A 16 2.99 -5.59 -0.08
CA ALA A 16 1.58 -5.48 -0.45
C ALA A 16 0.94 -4.14 -0.08
N VAL A 17 1.61 -3.28 0.70
CA VAL A 17 1.05 -2.01 1.19
C VAL A 17 1.52 -0.85 0.31
N PHE A 18 0.59 0.03 -0.04
CA PHE A 18 0.89 1.24 -0.82
C PHE A 18 -0.15 2.34 -0.58
N ILE A 19 0.10 3.52 -1.15
CA ILE A 19 -0.68 4.72 -0.89
C ILE A 19 -1.56 5.04 -2.10
N ASN A 20 -2.84 5.33 -1.84
CA ASN A 20 -3.81 5.80 -2.83
C ASN A 20 -4.27 7.22 -2.50
N ALA A 21 -4.53 8.04 -3.53
CA ALA A 21 -5.32 9.24 -3.34
C ALA A 21 -6.73 8.86 -2.86
N ARG A 22 -7.35 9.70 -2.02
CA ARG A 22 -8.72 9.44 -1.53
C ARG A 22 -9.70 9.25 -2.68
N GLY A 23 -10.54 8.22 -2.58
CA GLY A 23 -11.51 7.85 -3.60
C GLY A 23 -10.96 6.94 -4.69
N HIS A 24 -9.63 6.89 -4.88
CA HIS A 24 -9.00 6.03 -5.88
C HIS A 24 -9.09 4.54 -5.50
N GLU A 25 -9.22 4.23 -4.22
CA GLU A 25 -9.43 2.87 -3.72
C GLU A 25 -10.80 2.28 -4.08
N ARG A 26 -11.82 3.13 -4.30
CA ARG A 26 -13.22 2.71 -4.38
C ARG A 26 -13.51 1.72 -5.52
N PRO A 27 -13.03 1.93 -6.76
CA PRO A 27 -13.25 0.97 -7.84
C PRO A 27 -12.60 -0.40 -7.58
N PHE A 28 -11.63 -0.44 -6.66
CA PHE A 28 -10.80 -1.60 -6.36
C PHE A 28 -11.09 -2.21 -4.99
N ALA A 29 -12.21 -1.87 -4.35
CA ALA A 29 -12.56 -2.36 -3.01
C ALA A 29 -12.68 -3.91 -2.90
N HIS A 30 -12.76 -4.62 -4.04
CA HIS A 30 -12.78 -6.08 -4.12
C HIS A 30 -11.37 -6.72 -4.16
N VAL A 31 -10.32 -5.93 -4.43
CA VAL A 31 -8.93 -6.38 -4.53
C VAL A 31 -7.97 -5.58 -3.66
N LEU A 32 -8.46 -4.55 -2.95
CA LEU A 32 -7.72 -3.73 -2.00
C LEU A 32 -8.49 -3.63 -0.68
N ARG A 33 -7.74 -3.55 0.42
CA ARG A 33 -8.27 -3.21 1.76
C ARG A 33 -7.66 -1.91 2.24
N VAL A 34 -8.48 -0.95 2.65
CA VAL A 34 -7.98 0.24 3.35
C VAL A 34 -7.48 -0.18 4.73
N VAL A 35 -6.20 0.06 5.01
CA VAL A 35 -5.58 -0.28 6.31
C VAL A 35 -5.40 0.94 7.19
N ALA A 36 -5.35 2.15 6.60
CA ALA A 36 -5.36 3.38 7.35
C ALA A 36 -5.88 4.55 6.50
N GLU A 37 -6.59 5.47 7.15
CA GLU A 37 -6.96 6.75 6.55
C GLU A 37 -6.04 7.87 7.06
N ARG A 38 -5.73 8.81 6.17
CA ARG A 38 -5.00 10.05 6.45
C ARG A 38 -5.77 11.20 5.81
N ASP A 39 -5.44 12.44 6.18
CA ASP A 39 -6.22 13.61 5.74
C ASP A 39 -6.34 13.73 4.23
N ASN A 40 -5.29 13.38 3.48
CA ASN A 40 -5.21 13.60 2.03
C ASN A 40 -5.06 12.33 1.18
N TYR A 41 -4.98 11.15 1.82
CA TYR A 41 -4.75 9.88 1.15
C TYR A 41 -5.17 8.71 2.04
N VAL A 42 -5.12 7.50 1.49
CA VAL A 42 -5.37 6.25 2.22
C VAL A 42 -4.19 5.31 2.02
N LEU A 43 -3.86 4.52 3.04
CA LEU A 43 -3.02 3.35 2.88
C LEU A 43 -3.91 2.17 2.57
N VAL A 44 -3.53 1.42 1.56
CA VAL A 44 -4.22 0.24 1.10
C VAL A 44 -3.26 -0.94 1.05
N GLU A 45 -3.81 -2.12 1.26
CA GLU A 45 -3.13 -3.40 1.11
C GLU A 45 -3.77 -4.15 -0.06
N LYS A 46 -2.93 -4.69 -0.94
CA LYS A 46 -3.37 -5.60 -2.00
C LYS A 46 -3.95 -6.88 -1.39
N LEU A 47 -4.95 -7.45 -2.05
CA LEU A 47 -5.54 -8.73 -1.65
C LEU A 47 -5.22 -9.83 -2.68
N GLY A 48 -5.25 -11.08 -2.22
CA GLY A 48 -5.08 -12.27 -3.06
C GLY A 48 -3.75 -12.31 -3.81
N ARG A 49 -3.80 -12.78 -5.06
CA ARG A 49 -2.59 -13.05 -5.87
C ARG A 49 -1.68 -11.82 -6.05
N ALA A 50 -2.27 -10.63 -6.16
CA ALA A 50 -1.51 -9.40 -6.30
C ALA A 50 -0.70 -9.07 -5.04
N ALA A 51 -1.23 -9.40 -3.86
CA ALA A 51 -0.52 -9.25 -2.58
C ALA A 51 0.71 -10.17 -2.54
N GLU A 52 0.50 -11.47 -2.82
CA GLU A 52 1.57 -12.48 -2.83
C GLU A 52 2.72 -12.09 -3.76
N VAL A 53 2.41 -11.68 -4.99
CA VAL A 53 3.42 -11.30 -5.98
C VAL A 53 4.15 -10.04 -5.52
N SER A 54 3.45 -9.07 -4.94
CA SER A 54 4.11 -7.84 -4.49
C SER A 54 5.03 -8.07 -3.29
N GLU A 55 4.67 -8.99 -2.39
CA GLU A 55 5.55 -9.44 -1.31
C GLU A 55 6.76 -10.24 -1.83
N GLN A 56 6.59 -11.06 -2.86
CA GLN A 56 7.71 -11.81 -3.46
C GLN A 56 8.70 -10.88 -4.18
N LEU A 57 8.20 -9.81 -4.78
CA LEU A 57 8.98 -8.86 -5.56
C LEU A 57 9.42 -7.63 -4.76
N ASP A 58 9.17 -7.55 -3.45
CA ASP A 58 9.63 -6.39 -2.68
C ASP A 58 11.16 -6.42 -2.55
N PRO A 59 11.88 -5.44 -3.13
CA PRO A 59 13.34 -5.39 -3.03
C PRO A 59 13.85 -5.22 -1.60
N ARG A 60 13.00 -4.82 -0.63
CA ARG A 60 13.37 -4.76 0.79
C ARG A 60 13.29 -6.10 1.51
N ARG A 61 12.82 -7.15 0.84
CA ARG A 61 12.64 -8.49 1.44
C ARG A 61 13.88 -9.37 1.32
N GLU A 62 14.79 -9.03 0.43
CA GLU A 62 16.10 -9.67 0.37
C GLU A 62 17.01 -9.06 1.46
N PRO A 63 17.53 -9.86 2.40
CA PRO A 63 18.64 -9.41 3.23
C PRO A 63 19.84 -9.24 2.30
N HIS A 64 20.43 -8.05 2.31
CA HIS A 64 21.71 -7.82 1.68
C HIS A 64 22.81 -8.68 2.33
#